data_AF-K4JH79-F1
#
_entry.id   AF-K4JH79-F1
#
_cell.length_a   1.000
_cell.length_b   1.000
_cell.length_c   1.000
_cell.angle_alpha   90.00
_cell.angle_beta   90.00
_cell.angle_gamma   90.00
#
_symmetry.space_group_name_H-M   'P 1'
#
loop_
_entity.id
_entity.type
_entity.pdbx_description
1 polymer ?
#
loop_
_entity_poly.entity_id
_entity_poly.type
_entity_poly.pdbx_seq_one_letter_code
_entity_poly.pdbx_strand_id
1 'polypeptide(L)'
;MRRDLYAAEADRRRFTVAAALLRLAAAEFSGTGPREVEVLRDCPDCPLPHGRPRITGPLDASVSYAGDVVLVAVTAGAVVGVDAEAPAASPRRQSAALRRALGERESAELGRVPEAERDGWLLRRWTYKEAVLKATGEGLRVPPTAVGVSEESGTARLTAYPGRPPGGGRTVLLPLGIPTGAMPPGGTASAAFLLDRDAPVRQAPGRYGRELFDTDGGPG
;
A
#
# COMPACT_ATOMS: atom_id res chain seq x y z
N MET A 1 10.35 -12.18 -10.42
CA MET A 1 10.57 -13.15 -9.32
C MET A 1 10.06 -14.51 -9.77
N ARG A 2 10.79 -15.60 -9.49
CA ARG A 2 10.37 -16.96 -9.90
C ARG A 2 9.54 -17.61 -8.79
N ARG A 3 8.42 -18.23 -9.18
CA ARG A 3 7.55 -19.07 -8.34
C ARG A 3 8.35 -20.03 -7.46
N ASP A 4 9.47 -20.52 -7.97
CA ASP A 4 10.28 -21.59 -7.38
C ASP A 4 11.04 -21.16 -6.10
N LEU A 5 11.11 -19.85 -5.79
CA LEU A 5 11.79 -19.33 -4.60
C LEU A 5 10.96 -19.42 -3.31
N TYR A 6 9.65 -19.70 -3.42
CA TYR A 6 8.80 -19.91 -2.25
C TYR A 6 8.76 -21.39 -1.88
N ALA A 7 9.21 -21.69 -0.66
CA ALA A 7 9.18 -23.04 -0.10
C ALA A 7 7.73 -23.55 0.11
N ALA A 8 6.80 -22.66 0.47
CA ALA A 8 5.40 -23.00 0.71
C ALA A 8 4.54 -22.86 -0.56
N GLU A 9 3.71 -23.88 -0.83
CA GLU A 9 2.78 -23.88 -1.97
C GLU A 9 1.75 -22.74 -1.92
N ALA A 10 1.34 -22.34 -0.71
CA ALA A 10 0.44 -21.20 -0.52
C ALA A 10 1.05 -19.89 -1.04
N ASP A 11 2.33 -19.63 -0.76
CA ASP A 11 3.03 -18.43 -1.22
C ASP A 11 3.25 -18.44 -2.74
N ARG A 12 3.48 -19.63 -3.33
CA ARG A 12 3.53 -19.80 -4.79
C ARG A 12 2.21 -19.46 -5.47
N ARG A 13 1.09 -19.88 -4.88
CA ARG A 13 -0.26 -19.56 -5.37
C ARG A 13 -0.55 -18.08 -5.26
N ARG A 14 -0.28 -17.46 -4.10
CA ARG A 14 -0.45 -16.01 -3.89
C ARG A 14 0.36 -15.19 -4.89
N PHE A 15 1.62 -15.55 -5.12
CA PHE A 15 2.45 -14.90 -6.12
C PHE A 15 1.84 -14.99 -7.53
N THR A 16 1.33 -16.17 -7.91
CA THR A 16 0.69 -16.39 -9.21
C THR A 16 -0.59 -15.55 -9.35
N VAL A 17 -1.43 -15.53 -8.32
CA VAL A 17 -2.66 -14.72 -8.29
C VAL A 17 -2.33 -13.23 -8.40
N ALA A 18 -1.35 -12.74 -7.63
CA ALA A 18 -0.93 -11.35 -7.71
C ALA A 18 -0.35 -10.96 -9.07
N ALA A 19 0.46 -11.84 -9.67
CA ALA A 19 1.00 -11.60 -11.00
C ALA A 19 -0.09 -11.57 -12.08
N ALA A 20 -1.16 -12.35 -11.94
CA ALA A 20 -2.32 -12.33 -12.82
C ALA A 20 -3.17 -11.07 -12.60
N LEU A 21 -3.52 -10.76 -11.34
CA LEU A 21 -4.31 -9.58 -10.98
C LEU A 21 -3.63 -8.27 -11.42
N LEU A 22 -2.31 -8.16 -11.22
CA LEU A 22 -1.55 -7.01 -11.68
C LEU A 22 -1.64 -6.81 -13.19
N ARG A 23 -1.50 -7.88 -13.97
CA ARG A 23 -1.60 -7.80 -15.43
C ARG A 23 -3.02 -7.48 -15.90
N LEU A 24 -4.04 -8.04 -15.25
CA LEU A 24 -5.44 -7.75 -15.56
C LEU A 24 -5.76 -6.27 -15.27
N ALA A 25 -5.35 -5.75 -14.11
CA ALA A 25 -5.57 -4.35 -13.75
C ALA A 25 -4.82 -3.40 -14.70
N ALA A 26 -3.56 -3.71 -15.03
CA ALA A 26 -2.75 -2.90 -15.94
C ALA A 26 -3.28 -2.90 -17.38
N ALA A 27 -3.73 -4.05 -17.87
CA ALA A 27 -4.35 -4.20 -19.19
C ALA A 27 -5.58 -3.30 -19.35
N GLU A 28 -6.42 -3.22 -18.31
CA GLU A 28 -7.60 -2.37 -18.32
C GLU A 28 -7.26 -0.88 -18.42
N PHE A 29 -6.23 -0.43 -17.70
CA PHE A 29 -5.76 0.96 -17.78
C PHE A 29 -5.06 1.29 -19.11
N SER A 30 -4.39 0.32 -19.72
CA SER A 30 -3.61 0.53 -20.96
C SER A 30 -4.38 0.19 -22.24
N GLY A 31 -5.55 -0.43 -22.14
CA GLY A 31 -6.30 -0.93 -23.30
C GLY A 31 -5.62 -2.09 -24.04
N THR A 32 -4.62 -2.74 -23.43
CA THR A 32 -3.87 -3.87 -24.01
C THR A 32 -4.36 -5.21 -23.47
N GLY A 33 -3.97 -6.32 -24.10
CA GLY A 33 -4.23 -7.65 -23.56
C GLY A 33 -3.40 -7.93 -22.29
N PRO A 34 -3.92 -8.65 -21.27
CA PRO A 34 -3.16 -8.97 -20.06
C PRO A 34 -1.84 -9.71 -20.30
N ARG A 35 -1.72 -10.46 -21.40
CA ARG A 35 -0.47 -11.15 -21.78
C ARG A 35 0.58 -10.22 -22.40
N GLU A 36 0.15 -9.06 -22.88
CA GLU A 36 1.00 -8.03 -23.49
C GLU A 36 1.57 -7.07 -22.44
N VAL A 37 1.01 -7.08 -21.22
CA VAL A 37 1.54 -6.30 -20.09
C VAL A 37 2.89 -6.85 -19.65
N GLU A 38 3.94 -6.08 -19.94
CA GLU A 38 5.27 -6.32 -19.42
C GLU A 38 5.41 -5.78 -17.99
N VAL A 39 5.84 -6.66 -17.08
CA VAL A 39 6.06 -6.32 -15.67
C VAL A 39 7.52 -6.58 -15.32
N LEU A 40 8.22 -5.49 -15.04
CA LEU A 40 9.62 -5.50 -14.60
C LEU A 40 9.68 -5.42 -13.07
N ARG A 41 10.74 -5.99 -12.49
CA ARG A 41 11.02 -5.90 -11.05
C ARG A 41 12.53 -5.87 -10.85
N ASP A 42 12.99 -4.79 -10.22
CA ASP A 42 14.39 -4.62 -9.87
C ASP A 42 14.53 -4.36 -8.38
N CYS A 43 15.61 -4.90 -7.81
CA CYS A 43 16.03 -4.63 -6.46
C CYS A 43 17.36 -3.87 -6.50
N PRO A 44 17.48 -2.73 -5.80
CA PRO A 44 18.75 -2.02 -5.72
C PRO A 44 19.81 -2.79 -4.92
N ASP A 45 19.38 -3.69 -4.04
CA ASP A 45 20.24 -4.37 -3.07
C ASP A 45 20.66 -5.78 -3.50
N CYS A 46 20.08 -6.33 -4.56
CA CYS A 46 20.49 -7.64 -5.07
C CYS A 46 20.08 -7.87 -6.54
N PRO A 47 20.67 -8.87 -7.23
CA PRO A 47 20.42 -9.12 -8.65
C PRO A 47 19.13 -9.91 -8.93
N LEU A 48 18.37 -10.29 -7.90
CA LEU A 48 17.14 -11.06 -8.07
C LEU A 48 16.00 -10.13 -8.51
N PRO A 49 15.10 -10.60 -9.39
CA PRO A 49 13.99 -9.80 -9.90
C PRO A 49 12.85 -9.71 -8.88
N HIS A 50 13.14 -9.11 -7.73
CA HIS A 50 12.20 -8.77 -6.67
C HIS A 50 12.20 -7.27 -6.43
N GLY A 51 11.31 -6.78 -5.56
CA GLY A 51 11.07 -5.36 -5.39
C GLY A 51 9.82 -4.89 -6.11
N ARG A 52 9.68 -3.57 -6.21
CA ARG A 52 8.47 -2.90 -6.70
C ARG A 52 8.18 -3.27 -8.16
N PRO A 53 6.94 -3.67 -8.50
CA PRO A 53 6.58 -3.91 -9.89
C PRO A 53 6.61 -2.59 -10.67
N ARG A 54 7.19 -2.61 -11.87
CA ARG A 54 7.08 -1.52 -12.85
C ARG A 54 6.39 -2.06 -14.10
N ILE A 55 5.38 -1.34 -14.55
CA ILE A 55 4.69 -1.63 -15.81
C ILE A 55 5.30 -0.70 -16.86
N THR A 56 5.52 -1.19 -18.08
CA THR A 56 5.98 -0.35 -19.18
C THR A 56 4.94 0.72 -19.55
N GLY A 57 5.39 1.93 -19.89
CA GLY A 57 4.50 3.06 -20.22
C GLY A 57 4.24 3.99 -19.02
N PRO A 58 3.13 4.76 -19.02
CA PRO A 58 2.86 5.78 -18.02
C PRO A 58 2.24 5.25 -16.72
N LEU A 59 2.15 3.92 -16.59
CA LEU A 59 1.48 3.26 -15.48
C LEU A 59 2.43 2.99 -14.33
N ASP A 60 1.90 3.16 -13.14
CA ASP A 60 2.58 2.83 -11.90
C ASP A 60 1.74 1.81 -11.12
N ALA A 61 2.38 0.96 -10.32
CA ALA A 61 1.70 -0.11 -9.63
C ALA A 61 2.33 -0.49 -8.29
N SER A 62 1.47 -1.01 -7.43
CA SER A 62 1.87 -1.57 -6.14
C SER A 62 1.06 -2.81 -5.81
N VAL A 63 1.68 -3.72 -5.06
CA VAL A 63 1.08 -5.00 -4.66
C VAL A 63 1.36 -5.23 -3.18
N SER A 64 0.34 -5.62 -2.43
CA SER A 64 0.47 -6.08 -1.05
C SER A 64 -0.27 -7.39 -0.81
N TYR A 65 0.06 -8.04 0.31
CA TYR A 65 -0.48 -9.33 0.71
C TYR A 65 -0.82 -9.30 2.20
N ALA A 66 -1.98 -9.85 2.57
CA ALA A 66 -2.38 -10.00 3.96
C ALA A 66 -3.11 -11.33 4.13
N GLY A 67 -2.42 -12.34 4.67
CA GLY A 67 -2.94 -13.70 4.68
C GLY A 67 -3.24 -14.19 3.26
N ASP A 68 -4.51 -14.49 2.97
CA ASP A 68 -4.96 -14.92 1.64
C ASP A 68 -5.44 -13.78 0.73
N VAL A 69 -5.38 -12.54 1.21
CA VAL A 69 -5.71 -11.36 0.40
C VAL A 69 -4.51 -10.91 -0.41
N VAL A 70 -4.77 -10.61 -1.68
CA VAL A 70 -3.87 -9.89 -2.56
C VAL A 70 -4.49 -8.55 -2.90
N LEU A 71 -3.77 -7.47 -2.60
CA LEU A 71 -4.14 -6.12 -2.96
C LEU A 71 -3.26 -5.64 -4.10
N VAL A 72 -3.87 -5.09 -5.15
CA VAL A 72 -3.19 -4.53 -6.32
C VAL A 72 -3.73 -3.13 -6.58
N ALA A 73 -2.83 -2.18 -6.74
CA ALA A 73 -3.16 -0.86 -7.29
C ALA A 73 -2.39 -0.61 -8.57
N VAL A 74 -3.06 0.04 -9.51
CA VAL A 74 -2.50 0.57 -10.76
C VAL A 74 -3.01 2.00 -10.93
N THR A 75 -2.12 2.89 -11.32
CA THR A 75 -2.41 4.31 -11.54
C THR A 75 -1.81 4.78 -12.86
N ALA A 76 -2.43 5.78 -13.47
CA ALA A 76 -1.85 6.58 -14.53
C ALA A 76 -1.59 7.99 -13.97
N GLY A 77 -0.34 8.49 -14.06
CA GLY A 77 -0.01 9.87 -13.65
C GLY A 77 0.20 10.11 -12.15
N ALA A 78 0.29 9.05 -11.33
CA ALA A 78 0.67 9.14 -9.92
C ALA A 78 1.51 7.93 -9.51
N VAL A 79 2.42 8.10 -8.56
CA VAL A 79 3.12 6.97 -7.93
C VAL A 79 2.22 6.42 -6.83
N VAL A 80 1.97 5.11 -6.83
CA VAL A 80 1.10 4.44 -5.86
C VAL A 80 1.86 3.44 -5.00
N GLY A 81 1.45 3.36 -3.75
CA GLY A 81 1.80 2.30 -2.82
C GLY A 81 0.55 1.80 -2.12
N VAL A 82 0.40 0.49 -1.99
CA VAL A 82 -0.70 -0.09 -1.21
C VAL A 82 -0.17 -1.03 -0.16
N ASP A 83 -0.86 -1.08 0.96
CA ASP A 83 -0.61 -2.04 2.00
C ASP A 83 -1.89 -2.61 2.59
N ALA A 84 -1.80 -3.83 3.10
CA ALA A 84 -2.88 -4.52 3.77
C ALA A 84 -2.28 -5.38 4.88
N GLU A 85 -2.91 -5.37 6.05
CA GLU A 85 -2.43 -6.03 7.25
C GLU A 85 -3.59 -6.67 8.01
N ALA A 86 -3.33 -7.85 8.57
CA ALA A 86 -4.30 -8.57 9.38
C ALA A 86 -3.82 -8.65 10.84
N PRO A 87 -4.74 -8.73 11.82
CA PRO A 87 -4.37 -9.03 13.20
C PRO A 87 -3.63 -10.36 13.26
N ALA A 88 -2.49 -10.37 13.95
CA ALA A 88 -1.70 -11.57 14.12
C ALA A 88 -2.32 -12.49 15.17
N ALA A 89 -1.97 -13.79 15.12
CA ALA A 89 -2.38 -14.76 16.13
C ALA A 89 -1.92 -14.38 17.56
N SER A 90 -0.88 -13.55 17.69
CA SER A 90 -0.44 -12.96 18.95
C SER A 90 -0.55 -11.43 18.91
N PRO A 91 -1.71 -10.85 19.28
CA PRO A 91 -1.91 -9.40 19.27
C PRO A 91 -0.88 -8.66 20.12
N ARG A 92 -0.56 -9.18 21.33
CA ARG A 92 0.45 -8.57 22.22
C ARG A 92 1.83 -8.41 21.55
N ARG A 93 2.29 -9.43 20.81
CA ARG A 93 3.59 -9.37 20.12
C ARG A 93 3.55 -8.39 18.94
N GLN A 94 2.45 -8.42 18.17
CA GLN A 94 2.23 -7.48 17.07
C GLN A 94 2.23 -6.04 17.59
N SER A 95 1.42 -5.72 18.59
CA SER A 95 1.34 -4.37 19.17
C SER A 95 2.67 -3.90 19.76
N ALA A 96 3.44 -4.80 20.39
CA ALA A 96 4.79 -4.45 20.87
C ALA A 96 5.76 -4.13 19.72
N ALA A 97 5.66 -4.82 18.58
CA ALA A 97 6.46 -4.51 17.39
C ALA A 97 6.01 -3.18 16.75
N LEU A 98 4.70 -2.99 16.55
CA LEU A 98 4.14 -1.78 15.93
C LEU A 98 4.42 -0.52 16.75
N ARG A 99 4.46 -0.60 18.09
CA ARG A 99 4.86 0.51 18.95
C ARG A 99 6.28 1.02 18.67
N ARG A 100 7.20 0.14 18.22
CA ARG A 100 8.57 0.54 17.85
C ARG A 100 8.65 1.28 16.52
N ALA A 101 7.59 1.23 15.71
CA ALA A 101 7.50 1.94 14.44
C ALA A 101 6.91 3.35 14.58
N LEU A 102 6.46 3.75 15.77
CA LEU A 102 5.86 5.06 16.00
C LEU A 102 6.91 6.16 16.14
N GLY A 103 6.64 7.31 15.54
CA GLY A 103 7.34 8.54 15.86
C GLY A 103 6.90 9.10 17.23
N GLU A 104 7.54 10.20 17.65
CA GLU A 104 7.25 10.84 18.94
C GLU A 104 5.80 11.32 19.05
N ARG A 105 5.29 11.99 18.00
CA ARG A 105 3.92 12.50 17.95
C ARG A 105 2.89 11.37 18.05
N GLU A 106 3.06 10.32 17.26
CA GLU A 106 2.18 9.15 17.25
C GLU A 106 2.20 8.41 18.60
N SER A 107 3.36 8.35 19.25
CA SER A 107 3.48 7.76 20.59
C SER A 107 2.68 8.55 21.64
N ALA A 108 2.70 9.88 21.56
CA ALA A 108 1.87 10.74 22.41
C ALA A 108 0.37 10.62 22.09
N GLU A 109 0.00 10.47 20.82
CA GLU A 109 -1.39 10.23 20.39
C GLU A 109 -1.92 8.88 20.92
N LEU A 110 -1.12 7.81 20.84
CA LEU A 110 -1.49 6.49 21.33
C LEU A 110 -1.87 6.48 22.83
N GLY A 111 -1.24 7.35 23.63
CA GLY A 111 -1.57 7.52 25.04
C GLY A 111 -3.02 7.94 25.28
N ARG A 112 -3.65 8.62 24.31
CA ARG A 112 -5.03 9.11 24.35
C ARG A 112 -6.04 8.16 23.71
N VAL A 113 -5.57 7.13 22.99
CA VAL A 113 -6.44 6.13 22.37
C VAL A 113 -6.96 5.15 23.44
N PRO A 114 -8.27 4.90 23.52
CA PRO A 114 -8.85 3.90 24.41
C PRO A 114 -8.19 2.54 24.24
N GLU A 115 -7.93 1.83 25.34
CA GLU A 115 -7.15 0.58 25.30
C GLU A 115 -7.69 -0.45 24.30
N ALA A 116 -9.02 -0.58 24.23
CA ALA A 116 -9.70 -1.49 23.31
C ALA A 116 -9.49 -1.17 21.82
N GLU A 117 -9.11 0.07 21.48
CA GLU A 117 -8.94 0.54 20.10
C GLU A 117 -7.45 0.59 19.68
N ARG A 118 -6.52 0.43 20.63
CA ARG A 118 -5.08 0.65 20.39
C ARG A 118 -4.50 -0.29 19.34
N ASP A 119 -4.91 -1.55 19.33
CA ASP A 119 -4.38 -2.54 18.38
C ASP A 119 -4.79 -2.20 16.93
N GLY A 120 -6.06 -1.86 16.72
CA GLY A 120 -6.55 -1.39 15.42
C GLY A 120 -5.93 -0.07 14.99
N TRP A 121 -5.73 0.86 15.93
CA TRP A 121 -5.04 2.13 15.68
C TRP A 121 -3.58 1.92 15.25
N LEU A 122 -2.85 1.05 15.96
CA LEU A 122 -1.47 0.69 15.64
C LEU A 122 -1.35 0.05 14.27
N LEU A 123 -2.22 -0.93 13.97
CA LEU A 123 -2.22 -1.64 12.69
C LEU A 123 -2.48 -0.68 11.54
N ARG A 124 -3.47 0.22 11.68
CA ARG A 124 -3.78 1.22 10.66
C ARG A 124 -2.64 2.20 10.41
N ARG A 125 -1.98 2.70 11.46
CA ARG A 125 -0.80 3.58 11.32
C ARG A 125 0.34 2.87 10.59
N TRP A 126 0.56 1.60 10.91
CA TRP A 126 1.53 0.78 10.22
C TRP A 126 1.17 0.60 8.73
N THR A 127 -0.08 0.27 8.41
CA THR A 127 -0.54 0.11 7.02
C THR A 127 -0.35 1.39 6.20
N TYR A 128 -0.62 2.58 6.77
CA TYR A 128 -0.33 3.84 6.09
C TYR A 128 1.17 4.03 5.83
N LYS A 129 2.04 3.77 6.82
CA LYS A 129 3.49 3.92 6.67
C LYS A 129 4.03 2.99 5.60
N GLU A 130 3.64 1.73 5.60
CA GLU A 130 4.05 0.75 4.59
C GLU A 130 3.53 1.12 3.20
N ALA A 131 2.31 1.66 3.08
CA ALA A 131 1.82 2.17 1.80
C ALA A 131 2.73 3.30 1.26
N VAL A 132 3.18 4.24 2.11
CA VAL A 132 4.15 5.28 1.72
C VAL A 132 5.50 4.68 1.33
N LEU A 133 6.03 3.76 2.12
CA LEU A 133 7.33 3.12 1.84
C LEU A 133 7.30 2.28 0.55
N LYS A 134 6.15 1.70 0.21
CA LYS A 134 5.93 1.00 -1.06
C LYS A 134 5.76 1.94 -2.25
N ALA A 135 5.17 3.11 -2.04
CA ALA A 135 5.08 4.14 -3.08
C ALA A 135 6.46 4.68 -3.42
N THR A 136 7.25 5.03 -2.40
CA THR A 136 8.63 5.55 -2.55
C THR A 136 9.62 4.50 -3.04
N GLY A 137 9.37 3.21 -2.77
CA GLY A 137 10.27 2.12 -3.12
C GLY A 137 11.50 2.02 -2.20
N GLU A 138 11.54 2.82 -1.13
CA GLU A 138 12.65 2.83 -0.17
C GLU A 138 12.60 1.64 0.79
N GLY A 139 11.39 1.11 1.03
CA GLY A 139 11.19 0.04 2.00
C GLY A 139 11.74 0.43 3.36
N LEU A 140 12.33 -0.53 4.08
CA LEU A 140 12.86 -0.29 5.43
C LEU A 140 14.22 0.42 5.46
N ARG A 141 14.72 0.93 4.32
CA ARG A 141 15.88 1.85 4.30
C ARG A 141 15.53 3.18 4.97
N VAL A 142 14.26 3.56 4.92
CA VAL A 142 13.70 4.62 5.75
C VAL A 142 13.14 4.00 7.03
N PRO A 143 13.61 4.42 8.22
CA PRO A 143 13.05 3.95 9.48
C PRO A 143 11.55 4.30 9.56
N PRO A 144 10.66 3.35 9.89
CA PRO A 144 9.23 3.64 10.01
C PRO A 144 8.90 4.75 11.02
N THR A 145 9.75 4.95 12.03
CA THR A 145 9.64 6.04 13.01
C THR A 145 9.81 7.43 12.40
N ALA A 146 10.46 7.53 11.24
CA ALA A 146 10.65 8.78 10.51
C ALA A 146 9.53 9.08 9.51
N VAL A 147 8.61 8.13 9.28
CA VAL A 147 7.40 8.31 8.48
C VAL A 147 6.25 8.66 9.42
N GLY A 148 5.94 9.95 9.57
CA GLY A 148 4.89 10.41 10.47
C GLY A 148 3.53 10.40 9.80
N VAL A 149 2.51 9.78 10.40
CA VAL A 149 1.14 9.78 9.88
C VAL A 149 0.17 10.31 10.92
N SER A 150 -0.72 11.21 10.52
CA SER A 150 -1.90 11.59 11.30
C SER A 150 -3.18 11.17 10.59
N GLU A 151 -4.28 11.07 11.33
CA GLU A 151 -5.60 10.78 10.79
C GLU A 151 -6.63 11.54 11.62
N GLU A 152 -7.38 12.41 10.98
CA GLU A 152 -8.39 13.26 11.59
C GLU A 152 -9.68 13.10 10.79
N SER A 153 -10.77 12.75 11.47
CA SER A 153 -12.10 12.57 10.84
C SER A 153 -12.07 11.66 9.60
N GLY A 154 -11.31 10.57 9.65
CA GLY A 154 -11.17 9.60 8.54
C GLY A 154 -10.24 10.03 7.40
N THR A 155 -9.60 11.20 7.50
CA THR A 155 -8.62 11.67 6.52
C THR A 155 -7.21 11.49 7.06
N ALA A 156 -6.42 10.62 6.43
CA ALA A 156 -5.03 10.43 6.78
C ALA A 156 -4.09 11.40 6.03
N ARG A 157 -2.99 11.80 6.68
CA ARG A 157 -1.98 12.72 6.12
C ARG A 157 -0.58 12.26 6.49
N LEU A 158 0.33 12.39 5.52
CA LEU A 158 1.76 12.30 5.79
C LEU A 158 2.20 13.61 6.47
N THR A 159 2.77 13.50 7.66
CA THR A 159 3.20 14.64 8.50
C THR A 159 4.71 14.75 8.63
N ALA A 160 5.45 13.67 8.39
CA ALA A 160 6.90 13.67 8.36
C ALA A 160 7.42 12.58 7.41
N TYR A 161 8.52 12.88 6.72
CA TYR A 161 9.27 11.94 5.89
C TYR A 161 10.73 12.42 5.79
N PRO A 162 11.74 11.53 5.77
CA PRO A 162 13.11 11.95 5.53
C PRO A 162 13.29 12.56 4.14
N GLY A 163 13.74 13.80 4.07
CA GLY A 163 13.89 14.52 2.81
C GLY A 163 12.54 14.87 2.17
N ARG A 164 12.50 14.96 0.84
CA ARG A 164 11.28 15.22 0.08
C ARG A 164 10.73 13.88 -0.41
N PRO A 165 9.47 13.51 -0.08
CA PRO A 165 8.87 12.33 -0.69
C PRO A 165 8.91 12.49 -2.23
N PRO A 166 9.26 11.43 -2.98
CA PRO A 166 9.17 11.42 -4.44
C PRO A 166 7.79 11.89 -4.90
N GLY A 167 7.71 12.67 -5.98
CA GLY A 167 6.43 13.19 -6.48
C GLY A 167 6.11 14.63 -6.10
N GLY A 168 7.04 15.43 -5.53
CA GLY A 168 7.07 16.89 -5.71
C GLY A 168 5.96 17.78 -5.10
N GLY A 169 4.72 17.32 -4.95
CA GLY A 169 3.55 18.13 -4.57
C GLY A 169 2.89 17.65 -3.30
N ARG A 170 2.09 16.59 -3.40
CA ARG A 170 1.19 16.13 -2.33
C ARG A 170 1.18 14.62 -2.18
N THR A 171 1.20 14.15 -0.94
CA THR A 171 0.88 12.76 -0.59
C THR A 171 -0.57 12.66 -0.14
N VAL A 172 -1.32 11.75 -0.74
CA VAL A 172 -2.69 11.40 -0.32
C VAL A 172 -2.67 10.01 0.29
N LEU A 173 -3.21 9.90 1.51
CA LEU A 173 -3.35 8.63 2.24
C LEU A 173 -4.84 8.32 2.42
N LEU A 174 -5.25 7.12 2.00
CA LEU A 174 -6.65 6.71 2.06
C LEU A 174 -6.77 5.31 2.67
N PRO A 175 -7.70 5.09 3.61
CA PRO A 175 -8.09 3.75 3.98
C PRO A 175 -8.84 3.11 2.80
N LEU A 176 -8.64 1.80 2.61
CA LEU A 176 -9.36 1.03 1.60
C LEU A 176 -10.38 0.12 2.28
N GLY A 177 -11.53 -0.03 1.66
CA GLY A 177 -12.54 -1.00 2.04
C GLY A 177 -12.01 -2.42 1.86
N ILE A 178 -12.25 -3.27 2.86
CA ILE A 178 -11.92 -4.69 2.80
C ILE A 178 -13.24 -5.45 2.63
N PRO A 179 -13.40 -6.25 1.57
CA PRO A 179 -14.60 -7.05 1.40
C PRO A 179 -14.84 -7.97 2.61
N THR A 180 -16.09 -8.07 3.05
CA THR A 180 -16.48 -8.92 4.18
C THR A 180 -15.98 -10.36 3.96
N GLY A 181 -15.29 -10.90 4.96
CA GLY A 181 -14.74 -12.27 4.91
C GLY A 181 -13.39 -12.38 4.17
N ALA A 182 -12.86 -11.30 3.58
CA ALA A 182 -11.54 -11.34 2.97
C ALA A 182 -10.42 -11.42 4.01
N MET A 183 -10.57 -10.76 5.17
CA MET A 183 -9.62 -10.81 6.29
C MET A 183 -10.33 -11.04 7.62
N PRO A 184 -9.61 -11.51 8.66
CA PRO A 184 -10.11 -11.52 10.03
C PRO A 184 -10.57 -10.13 10.48
N PRO A 185 -11.55 -10.04 11.41
CA PRO A 185 -11.99 -8.76 11.97
C PRO A 185 -10.82 -7.95 12.53
N GLY A 186 -10.76 -6.67 12.17
CA GLY A 186 -9.66 -5.77 12.54
C GLY A 186 -8.54 -5.64 11.51
N GLY A 187 -8.64 -6.34 10.37
CA GLY A 187 -7.75 -6.11 9.22
C GLY A 187 -7.88 -4.70 8.66
N THR A 188 -6.78 -4.17 8.13
CA THR A 188 -6.68 -2.81 7.57
C THR A 188 -6.04 -2.86 6.19
N ALA A 189 -6.46 -1.96 5.31
CA ALA A 189 -5.84 -1.75 4.00
C ALA A 189 -5.76 -0.26 3.73
N SER A 190 -4.70 0.18 3.05
CA SER A 190 -4.48 1.59 2.77
C SER A 190 -3.74 1.79 1.45
N ALA A 191 -4.00 2.94 0.82
CA ALA A 191 -3.27 3.41 -0.34
C ALA A 191 -2.56 4.73 -0.02
N ALA A 192 -1.38 4.90 -0.61
CA ALA A 192 -0.64 6.13 -0.67
C ALA A 192 -0.45 6.52 -2.14
N PHE A 193 -0.84 7.74 -2.49
CA PHE A 193 -0.60 8.33 -3.81
C PHE A 193 0.35 9.51 -3.67
N LEU A 194 1.44 9.51 -4.44
CA LEU A 194 2.37 10.62 -4.54
C LEU A 194 2.09 11.36 -5.85
N LEU A 195 1.65 12.60 -5.71
CA LEU A 195 1.15 13.43 -6.81
C LEU A 195 2.10 14.59 -7.07
N ASP A 196 2.52 14.74 -8.32
CA ASP A 196 3.37 15.86 -8.80
C ASP A 196 2.72 17.24 -8.62
N ARG A 197 1.40 17.28 -8.43
CA ARG A 197 0.60 18.50 -8.26
C ARG A 197 -0.43 18.30 -7.16
N ASP A 198 -0.91 19.41 -6.59
CA ASP A 198 -2.01 19.39 -5.62
C ASP A 198 -3.35 19.15 -6.33
N ALA A 199 -3.61 17.89 -6.68
CA ALA A 199 -4.85 17.45 -7.32
C ALA A 199 -5.75 16.70 -6.31
N PRO A 200 -7.08 16.93 -6.33
CA PRO A 200 -7.99 16.20 -5.46
C PRO A 200 -8.12 14.75 -5.90
N VAL A 201 -7.89 13.79 -5.00
CA VAL A 201 -8.16 12.36 -5.27
C VAL A 201 -9.58 12.03 -4.85
N ARG A 202 -10.41 11.54 -5.76
CA ARG A 202 -11.79 11.11 -5.51
C ARG A 202 -11.88 9.59 -5.60
N GLN A 203 -12.35 8.96 -4.53
CA GLN A 203 -12.69 7.55 -4.53
C GLN A 203 -14.05 7.35 -5.22
N ALA A 204 -14.12 6.41 -6.15
CA ALA A 204 -15.34 5.97 -6.80
C ALA A 204 -15.56 4.47 -6.52
N PRO A 205 -16.82 4.03 -6.33
CA PRO A 205 -17.13 2.64 -6.09
C PRO A 205 -16.78 1.80 -7.32
N GLY A 206 -15.89 0.82 -7.14
CA GLY A 206 -15.62 -0.19 -8.15
C GLY A 206 -16.51 -1.43 -7.96
N ARG A 207 -16.53 -2.32 -8.95
CA ARG A 207 -17.17 -3.64 -8.84
C ARG A 207 -16.15 -4.68 -8.36
N TYR A 208 -16.61 -5.69 -7.62
CA TYR A 208 -15.82 -6.86 -7.19
C TYR A 208 -14.62 -6.54 -6.27
N GLY A 209 -14.83 -5.74 -5.22
CA GLY A 209 -13.76 -5.38 -4.27
C GLY A 209 -12.71 -4.44 -4.86
N ARG A 210 -13.02 -3.78 -5.98
CA ARG A 210 -12.23 -2.69 -6.55
C ARG A 210 -12.68 -1.35 -5.98
N GLU A 211 -11.73 -0.46 -5.84
CA GLU A 211 -11.95 0.95 -5.59
C GLU A 211 -11.21 1.73 -6.66
N LEU A 212 -11.87 2.73 -7.25
CA LEU A 212 -11.31 3.57 -8.30
C LEU A 212 -10.95 4.93 -7.70
N PHE A 213 -9.86 5.54 -8.18
CA PHE A 213 -9.43 6.85 -7.72
C PHE A 213 -9.10 7.73 -8.92
N ASP A 214 -9.66 8.94 -8.94
CA ASP A 214 -9.44 9.92 -10.00
C ASP A 214 -8.88 11.22 -9.43
N THR A 215 -7.97 11.85 -10.17
CA THR A 215 -7.35 13.15 -9.84
C THR A 215 -7.94 14.33 -10.61
N ASP A 216 -9.01 14.13 -11.38
CA ASP A 216 -9.69 15.08 -12.28
C ASP A 216 -9.17 16.54 -12.35
N GLY A 217 -8.64 16.86 -13.53
CA GLY A 217 -8.18 18.18 -13.97
C GLY A 217 -7.54 18.16 -15.38
N GLY A 218 -8.20 17.56 -16.39
CA GLY A 218 -7.80 17.62 -17.81
C GLY A 218 -9.02 17.34 -18.72
N PRO A 219 -9.13 17.99 -19.91
CA PRO A 219 -10.40 18.12 -20.61
C PRO A 219 -10.86 16.81 -21.24
N GLY A 220 -12.18 16.62 -21.29
CA GLY A 220 -12.83 15.50 -21.99
C GLY A 220 -12.77 15.59 -23.50
#